data_AF-A0A6G0PDP1-F1
#
_entry.id   AF-A0A6G0PDP1-F1
#
_cell.length_a   1.000
_cell.length_b   1.000
_cell.length_c   1.000
_cell.angle_alpha   90.00
_cell.angle_beta   90.00
_cell.angle_gamma   90.00
#
_symmetry.space_group_name_H-M   'P 1'
#
loop_
_entity.id
_entity.type
_entity.pdbx_description
1 polymer ?
#
loop_
_entity_poly.entity_id
_entity_poly.type
_entity_poly.pdbx_seq_one_letter_code
_entity_poly.pdbx_strand_id
1 'polypeptide(L)'
;MCAKKIAKTLVIPGGLMSYLQTVDSGILKSFKDSSSGVINEWKTSNRVTYTLGGNPRAPDIDEVVDLMGSTSYGFHGGVVERSVSAAGFTGNYEKLNISKHDAYGSLF
;
A
#
# COMPACT_ATOMS: atom_id res chain seq x y z
N MET A 1 10.77 18.25 26.18
CA MET A 1 11.42 16.98 26.57
C MET A 1 11.24 15.98 25.43
N CYS A 2 12.32 15.53 24.79
CA CYS A 2 12.26 14.53 23.73
C CYS A 2 12.21 13.14 24.38
N ALA A 3 11.08 12.44 24.29
CA ALA A 3 10.94 11.11 24.86
C ALA A 3 11.86 10.13 24.11
N LYS A 4 12.72 9.42 24.85
CA LYS A 4 13.68 8.46 24.27
C LYS A 4 12.89 7.29 23.67
N LYS A 5 12.82 7.22 22.33
CA LYS A 5 12.11 6.15 21.61
C LYS A 5 12.91 4.85 21.76
N ILE A 6 12.44 3.93 22.60
CA ILE A 6 13.02 2.59 22.71
C ILE A 6 12.50 1.77 21.53
N ALA A 7 13.20 1.83 20.41
CA ALA A 7 12.91 1.00 19.25
C ALA A 7 13.67 -0.33 19.40
N LYS A 8 12.93 -1.44 19.52
CA LYS A 8 13.52 -2.79 19.40
C LYS A 8 13.61 -3.14 17.93
N THR A 9 14.80 -3.43 17.44
CA THR A 9 15.04 -3.84 16.06
C THR A 9 14.64 -5.31 15.89
N LEU A 10 13.72 -5.58 14.96
CA LEU A 10 13.35 -6.93 14.52
C LEU A 10 13.97 -7.17 13.15
N VAL A 11 14.80 -8.21 13.01
CA VAL A 11 15.31 -8.64 11.71
C VAL A 11 14.24 -9.50 11.04
N ILE A 12 13.70 -9.02 9.92
CA ILE A 12 12.71 -9.76 9.13
C ILE A 12 13.44 -10.38 7.93
N PRO A 13 13.33 -11.70 7.71
CA PRO A 13 13.93 -12.35 6.55
C PRO A 13 13.34 -11.81 5.24
N GLY A 14 14.16 -11.77 4.19
CA GLY A 14 13.72 -11.35 2.86
C GLY A 14 12.51 -12.17 2.39
N GLY A 15 11.47 -11.49 1.87
CA GLY A 15 10.23 -12.11 1.42
C GLY A 15 9.12 -12.25 2.48
N LEU A 16 9.42 -12.01 3.77
CA LEU A 16 8.42 -12.05 4.85
C LEU A 16 7.88 -10.66 5.25
N MET A 17 8.46 -9.60 4.71
CA MET A 17 8.12 -8.21 5.05
C MET A 17 6.65 -7.86 4.71
N SER A 18 6.14 -8.32 3.57
CA SER A 18 4.75 -8.08 3.14
C SER A 18 3.71 -8.77 4.02
N TYR A 19 4.07 -9.87 4.69
CA TYR A 19 3.20 -10.55 5.66
C TYR A 19 3.19 -9.87 7.02
N LEU A 20 4.33 -9.29 7.43
CA LEU A 20 4.49 -8.59 8.70
C LEU A 20 4.00 -7.14 8.68
N GLN A 21 4.01 -6.51 7.51
CA GLN A 21 3.50 -5.15 7.34
C GLN A 21 1.97 -5.20 7.17
N THR A 22 1.24 -5.01 8.25
CA THR A 22 -0.23 -4.86 8.28
C THR A 22 -0.75 -3.83 7.26
N VAL A 23 0.08 -2.83 6.97
CA VAL A 23 -0.19 -1.85 5.90
C VAL A 23 -0.30 -2.53 4.54
N ASP A 24 0.61 -3.45 4.23
CA ASP A 24 0.68 -4.10 2.92
C ASP A 24 -0.38 -5.20 2.77
N SER A 25 -0.55 -6.03 3.79
CA SER A 25 -1.46 -7.18 3.78
C SER A 25 -2.92 -6.84 4.03
N GLY A 26 -3.20 -5.70 4.68
CA GLY A 26 -4.55 -5.26 4.99
C GLY A 26 -4.93 -3.95 4.32
N ILE A 27 -4.25 -2.85 4.69
CA ILE A 27 -4.66 -1.49 4.32
C ILE A 27 -4.54 -1.24 2.81
N LEU A 28 -3.41 -1.64 2.23
CA LEU A 28 -3.06 -1.44 0.83
C LEU A 28 -3.57 -2.58 -0.04
N LYS A 29 -4.03 -3.70 0.54
CA LYS A 29 -4.50 -4.85 -0.23
C LYS A 29 -5.66 -4.48 -1.15
N SER A 30 -6.69 -3.82 -0.63
CA SER A 30 -7.84 -3.40 -1.45
C SER A 30 -7.46 -2.42 -2.56
N PHE A 31 -6.44 -1.57 -2.33
CA PHE A 31 -5.89 -0.71 -3.36
C PHE A 31 -5.19 -1.53 -4.44
N LYS A 32 -4.27 -2.42 -4.05
CA LYS A 32 -3.55 -3.31 -4.97
C LYS A 32 -4.51 -4.17 -5.80
N ASP A 33 -5.53 -4.74 -5.17
CA ASP A 33 -6.52 -5.57 -5.83
C ASP A 33 -7.29 -4.74 -6.88
N SER A 34 -7.72 -3.51 -6.54
CA SER A 34 -8.40 -2.60 -7.47
C SER A 34 -7.47 -2.14 -8.61
N SER A 35 -6.26 -1.69 -8.29
CA SER A 35 -5.25 -1.30 -9.28
C SER A 35 -4.85 -2.46 -10.19
N SER A 36 -4.86 -3.70 -9.70
CA SER A 36 -4.49 -4.86 -10.52
C SER A 36 -5.43 -5.04 -11.71
N GLY A 37 -6.73 -4.80 -11.53
CA GLY A 37 -7.72 -4.86 -12.61
C GLY A 37 -7.45 -3.80 -13.67
N VAL A 38 -7.27 -2.55 -13.22
CA VAL A 38 -7.00 -1.41 -14.12
C VAL A 38 -5.67 -1.57 -14.86
N ILE A 39 -4.62 -2.05 -14.20
CA ILE A 39 -3.33 -2.34 -14.83
C ILE A 39 -3.47 -3.47 -15.85
N ASN A 40 -4.30 -4.49 -15.57
CA ASN A 40 -4.50 -5.59 -16.50
C ASN A 40 -5.26 -5.14 -17.75
N GLU A 41 -6.30 -4.30 -17.59
CA GLU A 41 -7.01 -3.68 -18.71
C GLU A 41 -6.08 -2.79 -19.55
N TRP A 42 -5.22 -2.01 -18.89
CA TRP A 42 -4.19 -1.24 -19.59
C TRP A 42 -3.27 -2.16 -20.40
N LYS A 43 -2.76 -3.24 -19.78
CA LYS A 43 -1.85 -4.21 -20.44
C LYS A 43 -2.45 -4.87 -21.69
N THR A 44 -3.77 -5.09 -21.70
CA THR A 44 -4.48 -5.70 -22.83
C THR A 44 -5.01 -4.67 -23.83
N SER A 45 -4.91 -3.38 -23.51
CA SER A 45 -5.30 -2.29 -24.40
C SER A 45 -4.24 -2.00 -25.47
N ASN A 46 -4.63 -1.19 -26.46
CA ASN A 46 -3.72 -0.64 -27.46
C ASN A 46 -2.88 0.55 -26.93
N ARG A 47 -3.00 0.92 -25.65
CA ARG A 47 -2.24 2.02 -25.04
C ARG A 47 -0.81 1.59 -24.67
N VAL A 48 -0.54 0.29 -24.54
CA VAL A 48 0.80 -0.23 -24.24
C VAL A 48 1.74 -0.01 -25.42
N THR A 49 2.86 0.64 -25.16
CA THR A 49 3.97 0.70 -26.11
C THR A 49 5.01 -0.36 -25.77
N TYR A 50 5.70 -0.87 -26.78
CA TYR A 50 6.68 -1.95 -26.61
C TYR A 50 8.09 -1.49 -26.98
N THR A 51 9.06 -2.08 -26.29
CA THR A 51 10.47 -2.02 -26.67
C THR A 51 10.73 -2.83 -27.93
N LEU A 52 11.89 -2.62 -28.56
CA LEU A 52 12.36 -3.46 -29.68
C LEU A 52 12.40 -4.96 -29.34
N GLY A 53 12.64 -5.29 -28.06
CA GLY A 53 12.65 -6.67 -27.56
C GLY A 53 11.27 -7.23 -27.22
N GLY A 54 10.17 -6.51 -27.52
CA GLY A 54 8.80 -6.97 -27.26
C GLY A 54 8.34 -6.85 -25.81
N ASN A 55 9.13 -6.24 -24.92
CA ASN A 55 8.70 -5.96 -23.54
C ASN A 55 7.83 -4.69 -23.50
N PRO A 56 6.73 -4.67 -22.71
CA PRO A 56 5.98 -3.44 -22.42
C PRO A 56 6.90 -2.36 -21.86
N ARG A 57 6.75 -1.13 -22.35
CA ARG A 57 7.37 0.05 -21.75
C ARG A 57 6.54 0.50 -20.56
N ALA A 58 7.20 1.21 -19.64
CA ALA A 58 6.48 1.89 -18.58
C ALA A 58 5.52 2.93 -19.18
N PRO A 59 4.28 3.02 -18.68
CA PRO A 59 3.35 4.09 -19.05
C PRO A 59 3.90 5.45 -18.60
N ASP A 60 3.43 6.51 -19.25
CA ASP A 60 3.76 7.88 -18.87
C ASP A 60 3.14 8.23 -17.49
N ILE A 61 3.67 9.23 -16.80
CA ILE A 61 3.17 9.64 -15.49
C ILE A 61 1.70 10.07 -15.56
N ASP A 62 1.29 10.75 -16.62
CA ASP A 62 -0.10 11.20 -16.80
C ASP A 62 -1.03 9.99 -16.98
N GLU A 63 -0.56 8.97 -17.68
CA GLU A 63 -1.29 7.72 -17.86
C GLU A 63 -1.37 6.93 -16.54
N VAL A 64 -0.32 6.92 -15.74
CA VAL A 64 -0.35 6.32 -14.39
C VAL A 64 -1.37 7.03 -13.50
N VAL A 65 -1.44 8.37 -13.55
CA VAL A 65 -2.42 9.14 -12.77
C VAL A 65 -3.85 8.83 -13.22
N ASP A 66 -4.11 8.75 -14.52
CA ASP A 66 -5.41 8.37 -15.09
C ASP A 66 -5.82 6.95 -14.66
N LEU A 67 -4.89 5.99 -14.77
CA LEU A 67 -5.09 4.61 -14.33
C LEU A 67 -5.38 4.54 -12.83
N MET A 68 -4.58 5.22 -11.99
CA MET A 68 -4.82 5.20 -10.54
C MET A 68 -6.10 5.94 -10.15
N GLY A 69 -6.46 7.02 -10.86
CA GLY A 69 -7.70 7.77 -10.64
C GLY A 69 -8.97 6.99 -11.02
N SER A 70 -8.88 6.04 -11.95
CA SER A 70 -9.97 5.14 -12.33
C SER A 70 -10.13 3.92 -11.41
N THR A 71 -9.19 3.69 -10.48
CA THR A 71 -9.35 2.63 -9.49
C THR A 71 -10.48 2.95 -8.53
N SER A 72 -11.36 1.98 -8.32
CA SER A 72 -12.40 2.05 -7.30
C SER A 72 -11.81 1.75 -5.92
N TYR A 73 -10.90 2.60 -5.45
CA TYR A 73 -10.34 2.48 -4.11
C TYR A 73 -11.06 3.41 -3.13
N GLY A 74 -11.99 2.83 -2.37
CA GLY A 74 -12.56 3.48 -1.20
C GLY A 74 -11.89 2.98 0.07
N PHE A 75 -11.26 3.88 0.83
CA PHE A 75 -10.98 3.63 2.25
C PHE A 75 -12.32 3.44 2.96
N HIS A 76 -12.79 2.20 3.02
CA HIS A 76 -13.96 1.88 3.80
C HIS A 76 -13.61 2.13 5.27
N GLY A 77 -14.43 2.91 5.98
CA GLY A 77 -14.25 3.16 7.41
C GLY A 77 -13.90 1.86 8.16
N GLY A 78 -12.85 1.90 8.97
CA GLY A 78 -12.38 0.76 9.76
C GLY A 78 -11.48 -0.26 9.02
N VAL A 79 -11.02 -0.02 7.79
CA VAL A 79 -10.00 -0.90 7.15
C VAL A 79 -8.74 -1.00 8.00
N VAL A 80 -8.29 0.10 8.58
CA VAL A 80 -7.11 0.15 9.47
C VAL A 80 -7.34 -0.73 10.69
N GLU A 81 -8.47 -0.55 11.38
CA GLU A 81 -8.84 -1.34 12.56
C GLU A 81 -8.94 -2.84 12.25
N ARG A 82 -9.64 -3.22 11.17
CA ARG A 82 -9.77 -4.61 10.76
C ARG A 82 -8.44 -5.24 10.38
N SER A 83 -7.58 -4.49 9.68
CA SER A 83 -6.24 -4.96 9.28
C SER A 83 -5.35 -5.19 10.49
N VAL A 84 -5.34 -4.24 11.42
CA VAL A 84 -4.61 -4.31 12.69
C VAL A 84 -5.09 -5.49 13.53
N SER A 85 -6.41 -5.66 13.67
CA SER A 85 -6.99 -6.78 14.40
C SER A 85 -6.67 -8.12 13.73
N ALA A 86 -6.71 -8.21 12.40
CA ALA A 86 -6.38 -9.43 11.65
C ALA A 86 -4.90 -9.82 11.80
N ALA A 87 -4.00 -8.85 12.00
CA ALA A 87 -2.60 -9.09 12.33
C ALA A 87 -2.36 -9.52 13.79
N GLY A 88 -3.42 -9.75 14.57
CA GLY A 88 -3.34 -10.21 15.95
C GLY A 88 -3.13 -9.10 16.98
N PHE A 89 -3.16 -7.83 16.56
CA PHE A 89 -3.10 -6.69 17.47
C PHE A 89 -4.52 -6.36 17.94
N THR A 90 -5.00 -7.09 18.95
CA THR A 90 -6.30 -6.85 19.58
C THR A 90 -6.14 -5.80 20.69
N GLY A 91 -6.63 -4.58 20.46
CA GLY A 91 -6.52 -3.44 21.40
C GLY A 91 -6.79 -2.09 20.74
N ASN A 92 -6.62 -0.98 21.48
CA ASN A 92 -6.74 0.36 20.89
C ASN A 92 -5.60 0.58 19.86
N TYR A 93 -5.94 0.52 18.57
CA TYR A 93 -5.00 0.69 17.46
C TYR A 93 -4.35 2.09 17.41
N GLU A 94 -4.95 3.09 18.07
CA GLU A 94 -4.37 4.43 18.24
C GLU A 94 -3.12 4.42 19.15
N LYS A 95 -2.92 3.34 19.92
CA LYS A 95 -1.70 3.13 20.69
C LYS A 95 -0.59 2.46 19.88
N LEU A 96 -0.89 1.92 18.70
CA LEU A 96 0.12 1.35 17.82
C LEU A 96 0.90 2.49 17.17
N ASN A 97 2.23 2.36 17.17
CA ASN A 97 3.13 3.39 16.63
C ASN A 97 2.94 3.64 15.11
N ILE A 98 2.15 2.79 14.43
CA ILE A 98 1.78 2.91 13.01
C ILE A 98 0.73 4.01 12.82
N SER A 99 -0.23 4.19 13.74
CA SER A 99 -1.24 5.25 13.65
C SER A 99 -0.70 6.63 14.05
N LYS A 100 0.48 6.68 14.69
CA LYS A 100 1.20 7.90 15.08
C LYS A 100 2.52 8.08 14.31
N HIS A 101 2.61 7.50 13.12
CA HIS A 101 3.86 7.52 12.37
C HIS A 101 4.13 8.94 11.83
N ASP A 102 5.07 9.64 12.45
CA ASP A 102 5.50 11.02 12.10
C ASP A 102 5.95 11.20 10.64
N ALA A 103 6.15 10.11 9.88
CA ALA A 103 6.63 10.18 8.49
C ALA A 103 5.68 10.90 7.52
N TYR A 104 4.41 11.10 7.88
CA TYR A 104 3.44 11.78 7.03
C TYR A 104 3.07 13.20 7.50
N GLY A 105 3.63 13.67 8.62
CA GLY A 105 3.35 15.02 9.15
C GLY A 105 1.85 15.29 9.37
N SER A 106 1.48 16.56 9.57
CA SER A 106 0.10 17.01 9.79
C SER A 106 -0.78 17.02 8.54
N LEU A 107 -0.44 16.23 7.53
CA LEU A 107 -1.12 16.19 6.22
C LEU A 107 -2.12 15.04 6.09
N PHE A 108 -2.44 14.38 7.21
CA PHE A 108 -3.64 13.57 7.40
C PHE A 108 -4.54 14.22 8.44
#